data_AF-A0A8T5QHH3-F1
#
_entry.id   AF-A0A8T5QHH3-F1
#
_cell.length_a   1.000
_cell.length_b   1.000
_cell.length_c   1.000
_cell.angle_alpha   90.00
_cell.angle_beta   90.00
_cell.angle_gamma   90.00
#
_symmetry.space_group_name_H-M   'P 1'
#
loop_
_entity.id
_entity.type
_entity.pdbx_description
1 polymer ?
#
loop_
_entity_poly.entity_id
_entity_poly.type
_entity_poly.pdbx_seq_one_letter_code
_entity_poly.pdbx_strand_id
1 'polypeptide(L)' 'MEYKVHKLNLKLPKESDMLETFLNSLKGEVVSIIPNVETFFLFYGAKVKSVVIVEKLKK' A
#
# COMPACT_ATOMS: atom_id res chain seq x y z
N MET A 1 -14.51 -17.21 0.43
CA MET A 1 -13.22 -16.51 0.59
C MET A 1 -13.52 -15.05 0.38
N GLU A 2 -13.21 -14.22 1.37
CA GLU A 2 -13.50 -12.79 1.33
C GLU A 2 -12.18 -12.03 1.19
N TYR A 3 -12.18 -10.99 0.38
CA TYR A 3 -11.01 -10.14 0.16
C TYR A 3 -11.35 -8.72 0.56
N LYS A 4 -10.43 -8.10 1.29
CA LYS A 4 -10.50 -6.69 1.66
C LYS A 4 -9.38 -5.95 0.96
N VAL A 5 -9.74 -4.85 0.30
CA VAL A 5 -8.79 -4.02 -0.45
C VAL A 5 -8.61 -2.71 0.31
N HIS A 6 -7.35 -2.39 0.59
CA HIS A 6 -6.97 -1.20 1.34
C HIS A 6 -6.12 -0.29 0.46
N LYS A 7 -6.34 1.02 0.53
CA LYS A 7 -5.51 2.02 -0.15
C LYS A 7 -4.80 2.86 0.88
N LEU A 8 -3.49 2.79 0.90
CA LEU A 8 -2.64 3.61 1.77
C LEU A 8 -1.99 4.72 0.94
N ASN A 9 -2.28 5.96 1.27
CA ASN A 9 -1.61 7.10 0.63
C ASN A 9 -0.26 7.34 1.31
N LEU A 10 0.78 7.44 0.50
CA LEU A 10 2.15 7.65 0.94
C LEU A 10 2.43 9.17 0.96
N LYS A 11 2.60 9.75 2.17
CA LYS A 11 3.12 11.11 2.38
C LYS A 11 4.47 11.06 3.13
N LEU A 12 5.58 11.24 2.39
CA LEU A 12 6.96 11.22 2.91
C LEU A 12 7.12 12.27 4.02
N PRO A 13 7.93 12.04 5.07
CA PRO A 13 9.12 11.16 5.11
C PRO A 13 9.08 10.03 6.16
N LYS A 14 7.97 9.79 6.87
CA LYS A 14 7.85 8.78 7.96
C LYS A 14 7.04 7.53 7.57
N GLU A 15 7.06 7.16 6.30
CA GLU A 15 6.11 6.19 5.73
C GLU A 15 6.39 4.72 6.08
N SER A 16 7.64 4.35 6.36
CA SER A 16 8.00 2.97 6.71
C SER A 16 7.26 2.49 7.95
N ASP A 17 7.27 3.31 9.00
CA ASP A 17 6.70 2.97 10.31
C ASP A 17 5.17 2.88 10.23
N MET A 18 4.56 3.72 9.37
CA MET A 18 3.12 3.71 9.13
C MET A 18 2.68 2.46 8.35
N LEU A 19 3.45 2.07 7.32
CA LEU A 19 3.17 0.85 6.55
C LEU A 19 3.35 -0.40 7.41
N GLU A 20 4.41 -0.45 8.22
CA GLU A 20 4.64 -1.54 9.16
C GLU A 20 3.51 -1.66 10.18
N THR A 21 3.12 -0.54 10.80
CA THR A 21 1.98 -0.50 11.74
C THR A 21 0.68 -0.97 11.06
N PHE A 22 0.44 -0.54 9.82
CA PHE A 22 -0.73 -0.95 9.05
C PHE A 22 -0.73 -2.45 8.78
N LEU A 23 0.36 -3.01 8.26
CA LEU A 23 0.48 -4.44 7.95
C LEU A 23 0.30 -5.29 9.21
N ASN A 24 0.90 -4.90 10.33
CA ASN A 24 0.75 -5.58 11.61
C ASN A 24 -0.66 -5.51 12.21
N SER A 25 -1.51 -4.57 11.75
CA SER A 25 -2.91 -4.45 12.19
C SER A 25 -3.88 -5.37 11.43
N LEU A 26 -3.46 -5.96 10.32
CA LEU A 26 -4.31 -6.81 9.48
C LEU A 26 -4.61 -8.14 10.17
N LYS A 27 -5.85 -8.61 10.03
CA LYS A 27 -6.31 -9.88 10.63
C LYS A 27 -6.18 -11.06 9.67
N GLY A 28 -6.18 -10.76 8.37
CA GLY A 28 -6.05 -11.71 7.29
C GLY A 28 -4.63 -11.81 6.75
N GLU A 29 -4.50 -12.55 5.66
CA GLU A 29 -3.23 -12.77 4.96
C GLU A 29 -3.08 -11.74 3.84
N VAL A 30 -1.94 -11.04 3.80
CA VAL A 30 -1.62 -10.13 2.69
C VAL A 30 -1.23 -10.95 1.48
N VAL A 31 -2.02 -10.87 0.40
CA VAL A 31 -1.78 -11.64 -0.83
C VAL A 31 -1.11 -10.80 -1.92
N SER A 32 -1.22 -9.47 -1.87
CA SER A 32 -0.60 -8.58 -2.86
C SER A 32 -0.46 -7.15 -2.33
N ILE A 33 0.62 -6.47 -2.74
CA ILE A 33 0.86 -5.04 -2.54
C ILE A 33 1.18 -4.42 -3.90
N ILE A 34 0.33 -3.50 -4.37
CA ILE A 34 0.41 -2.91 -5.71
C ILE A 34 0.73 -1.41 -5.56
N PRO A 35 1.91 -0.94 -5.99
CA PRO A 35 2.23 0.47 -5.97
C PRO A 35 1.49 1.22 -7.08
N ASN A 36 0.88 2.34 -6.72
CA ASN A 36 0.39 3.32 -7.67
C ASN A 36 1.45 4.41 -7.85
N VAL A 37 2.10 4.40 -9.02
CA VAL A 37 3.23 5.24 -9.36
C VAL A 37 2.77 6.38 -10.26
N GLU A 38 3.12 7.60 -9.88
CA GLU A 38 2.89 8.80 -10.68
C GLU A 38 4.23 9.19 -11.32
N THR A 39 4.26 9.22 -12.65
CA THR A 39 5.41 9.66 -13.43
C THR A 39 5.40 11.19 -13.54
N PHE A 40 6.53 11.82 -13.24
CA PHE A 40 6.66 13.26 -13.43
C PHE A 40 7.00 13.53 -14.89
N PHE A 41 6.09 14.20 -15.60
CA PHE A 41 6.24 14.47 -17.03
C PHE A 41 7.44 15.38 -17.35
N LEU A 42 7.84 16.25 -16.41
CA LEU A 42 8.94 17.22 -16.60
C LEU A 42 10.28 16.80 -16.01
N PHE A 43 10.29 15.91 -15.03
CA PHE A 43 11.48 15.46 -14.33
C PHE A 43 11.55 13.95 -14.51
N TYR A 44 12.58 13.42 -15.18
CA TYR A 44 12.82 11.98 -15.39
C TYR A 44 12.81 11.21 -14.06
N GLY A 45 11.62 10.89 -13.56
CA GLY A 45 11.42 10.45 -12.20
C GLY A 45 10.01 9.92 -12.00
N ALA A 46 9.90 8.95 -11.12
CA ALA A 46 8.66 8.30 -10.75
C ALA A 46 8.54 8.33 -9.23
N LYS A 47 7.35 8.66 -8.73
CA LYS A 47 7.09 8.64 -7.29
C LYS A 47 5.91 7.72 -7.00
N VAL A 48 6.07 6.88 -5.98
CA VAL A 48 4.96 6.10 -5.46
C VAL A 48 4.03 7.04 -4.68
N LYS A 49 2.78 7.17 -5.13
CA LYS A 49 1.77 8.05 -4.53
C LYS A 49 0.96 7.34 -3.46
N SER A 50 0.68 6.06 -3.70
CA SER A 50 -0.11 5.22 -2.80
C SER A 50 0.22 3.75 -3.07
N VAL A 51 -0.08 2.88 -2.12
CA VAL A 51 -0.05 1.43 -2.30
C VAL A 51 -1.45 0.87 -2.07
N VAL A 52 -1.82 -0.11 -2.88
CA VAL A 52 -3.04 -0.89 -2.71
C VAL A 52 -2.65 -2.24 -2.11
N ILE A 53 -3.23 -2.58 -0.98
CA ILE A 53 -2.94 -3.80 -0.23
C ILE A 53 -4.18 -4.69 -0.30
N VAL A 54 -4.00 -5.92 -0.75
CA VAL A 54 -5.06 -6.92 -0.82
C VAL A 54 -4.88 -7.88 0.34
N GLU A 55 -5.86 -7.89 1.24
CA GLU A 55 -5.96 -8.78 2.39
C GLU A 55 -6.99 -9.87 2.09
N LYS A 56 -6.62 -11.13 2.32
CA LYS A 56 -7.52 -12.28 2.27
C LYS A 56 -7.97 -12.61 3.68
N LEU A 57 -9.27 -12.50 3.93
CA LEU A 57 -9.88 -12.85 5.20
C LEU A 57 -10.12 -14.36 5.26
N LYS A 58 -9.62 -15.02 6.31
CA LYS A 58 -10.04 -16.39 6.63
C LYS A 58 -11.44 -16.32 7.22
N LYS A 59 -12.33 -17.13 6.65
CA LYS A 59 -13.73 -17.24 7.08
C LYS A 59 -13.82 -17.91 8.44
#